data_AF-A0A538P7I4-F1
#
_entry.id   AF-A0A538P7I4-F1
#
_cell.length_a   1.000
_cell.length_b   1.000
_cell.length_c   1.000
_cell.angle_alpha   90.00
_cell.angle_beta   90.00
_cell.angle_gamma   90.00
#
_symmetry.space_group_name_H-M   'P 1'
#
loop_
_entity.id
_entity.type
_entity.pdbx_description
1 polymer ?
#
loop_
_entity_poly.entity_id
_entity_poly.type
_entity_poly.pdbx_seq_one_letter_code
_entity_poly.pdbx_strand_id
1 'polypeptide(L)'
;MSESDSRALVLSAREKGRILLIYVCIAAATVLGVAASILVGSVSFVLGGLGLVAFVFGLRHGVDADHIAAIDNVTRKLIQEGKTPLTVGTWFSLGHSTVVVLMILGLVIATKSIVQAMPFLQVAGALLGTTVSGVFLWLMGLMNLTIV
;
A
#
# COMPACT_ATOMS: atom_id res chain seq x y z
N MET A 1 -0.96 -5.03 45.77
CA MET A 1 -0.06 -5.01 44.61
C MET A 1 -0.95 -5.07 43.37
N SER A 2 -0.89 -4.03 42.55
CA SER A 2 -1.94 -3.53 41.63
C SER A 2 -2.42 -4.53 40.57
N GLU A 3 -3.75 -4.63 40.39
CA GLU A 3 -4.49 -5.31 39.30
C GLU A 3 -4.23 -4.72 37.89
N SER A 4 -3.10 -4.06 37.64
CA SER A 4 -2.84 -3.33 36.39
C SER A 4 -2.16 -4.14 35.29
N ASP A 5 -1.86 -5.43 35.52
CA ASP A 5 -1.00 -6.23 34.64
C ASP A 5 -1.76 -7.23 33.75
N SER A 6 -3.06 -7.00 33.54
CA SER A 6 -3.94 -7.83 32.69
C SER A 6 -4.67 -7.00 31.64
N ARG A 7 -4.00 -6.03 30.99
CA ARG A 7 -4.46 -5.52 29.68
C ARG A 7 -4.16 -6.55 28.60
N ALA A 8 -4.78 -7.74 28.71
CA ALA A 8 -5.10 -8.48 27.50
C ALA A 8 -5.83 -7.49 26.57
N LEU A 9 -5.43 -7.40 25.31
CA LEU A 9 -6.06 -6.57 24.28
C LEU A 9 -7.50 -7.07 24.05
N VAL A 10 -8.40 -6.80 25.00
CA VAL A 10 -9.81 -7.13 24.88
C VAL A 10 -10.42 -6.09 23.96
N LEU A 11 -10.34 -6.38 22.66
CA LEU A 11 -10.98 -5.57 21.62
C LEU A 11 -12.47 -5.44 21.92
N SER A 12 -12.97 -4.21 21.86
CA SER A 12 -14.39 -3.92 21.91
C SER A 12 -15.15 -4.67 20.82
N ALA A 13 -16.41 -5.03 21.07
CA ALA A 13 -17.28 -5.64 20.05
C ALA A 13 -17.33 -4.79 18.76
N ARG A 14 -17.27 -3.46 18.90
CA ARG A 14 -17.23 -2.53 17.77
C ARG A 14 -15.91 -2.63 16.99
N GLU A 15 -14.79 -2.81 17.68
CA GLU A 15 -13.46 -2.96 17.06
C GLU A 15 -13.35 -4.29 16.32
N LYS A 16 -13.83 -5.38 16.94
CA LYS A 16 -13.93 -6.69 16.28
C LYS A 16 -14.77 -6.63 15.01
N GLY A 17 -15.92 -5.95 15.05
CA GLY A 17 -16.76 -5.72 13.89
C GLY A 17 -16.06 -4.93 12.77
N ARG A 18 -15.31 -3.88 13.12
CA ARG A 18 -14.52 -3.10 12.16
C ARG A 18 -13.41 -3.93 11.50
N ILE A 19 -12.69 -4.72 12.30
CA ILE A 19 -11.63 -5.61 11.80
C ILE A 19 -12.23 -6.65 10.86
N LEU A 20 -13.34 -7.29 11.26
CA LEU A 20 -14.05 -8.25 10.41
C LEU A 20 -14.46 -7.61 9.08
N LEU A 21 -15.04 -6.41 9.13
CA LEU A 21 -15.44 -5.68 7.92
C LEU A 21 -14.25 -5.44 6.99
N ILE A 22 -13.10 -5.02 7.52
CA ILE A 22 -11.88 -4.80 6.72
C ILE A 22 -11.44 -6.09 6.04
N TYR A 23 -11.36 -7.21 6.78
CA TYR A 23 -10.97 -8.49 6.20
C TYR A 23 -11.96 -8.99 5.15
N VAL A 24 -13.27 -8.81 5.38
CA VAL A 24 -14.30 -9.17 4.40
C VAL A 24 -14.15 -8.33 3.12
N CYS A 25 -13.92 -7.02 3.23
CA CYS A 25 -13.68 -6.17 2.08
C CYS A 25 -12.42 -6.58 1.29
N ILE A 26 -11.32 -6.90 1.98
CA ILE A 26 -10.09 -7.36 1.34
C ILE A 26 -10.30 -8.70 0.63
N ALA A 27 -10.97 -9.65 1.29
CA ALA A 27 -11.28 -10.95 0.71
C ALA A 27 -12.19 -10.81 -0.52
N ALA A 28 -13.23 -9.99 -0.44
CA ALA A 28 -14.13 -9.71 -1.55
C ALA A 28 -13.38 -9.08 -2.73
N ALA A 29 -12.54 -8.05 -2.48
CA ALA A 29 -11.74 -7.41 -3.53
C ALA A 29 -10.78 -8.41 -4.21
N THR A 30 -10.16 -9.30 -3.42
CA THR A 30 -9.26 -10.35 -3.92
C THR A 30 -10.01 -11.34 -4.81
N VAL A 31 -11.15 -11.85 -4.34
CA VAL A 31 -11.99 -12.79 -5.10
C VAL A 31 -12.47 -12.15 -6.39
N LEU A 32 -12.94 -10.90 -6.34
CA LEU A 32 -13.37 -10.16 -7.53
C LEU A 32 -12.23 -9.95 -8.52
N GLY A 33 -11.03 -9.59 -8.06
CA GLY A 33 -9.86 -9.41 -8.92
C GLY A 33 -9.41 -10.70 -9.61
N VAL A 34 -9.40 -11.82 -8.87
CA VAL A 34 -9.07 -13.15 -9.42
C VAL A 34 -10.15 -13.60 -10.40
N ALA A 35 -11.44 -13.47 -10.05
CA ALA A 35 -12.55 -13.81 -10.93
C ALA A 35 -12.52 -12.98 -12.23
N ALA A 36 -12.26 -11.66 -12.13
CA ALA A 36 -12.09 -10.80 -13.29
C ALA A 36 -10.92 -11.26 -14.17
N SER A 37 -9.79 -11.66 -13.57
CA SER A 37 -8.64 -12.19 -14.31
C SER A 37 -8.98 -13.49 -15.04
N ILE A 38 -9.75 -14.39 -14.44
CA ILE A 38 -10.22 -15.63 -15.07
C ILE A 38 -11.20 -15.34 -16.23
N LEU A 39 -12.15 -14.44 -16.02
CA LEU A 39 -13.12 -14.04 -17.04
C LEU A 39 -12.43 -13.39 -18.24
N VAL A 40 -11.50 -12.46 -18.00
CA VAL A 40 -10.68 -11.87 -19.07
C VAL A 40 -9.79 -12.93 -19.72
N GLY A 41 -9.26 -13.87 -18.94
CA GLY A 41 -8.48 -15.01 -19.40
C GLY A 41 -9.21 -15.91 -20.39
N SER A 42 -10.54 -16.01 -20.28
CA SER A 42 -11.37 -16.76 -21.23
C SER A 42 -11.44 -16.13 -22.63
N VAL A 43 -11.22 -14.80 -22.72
CA VAL A 43 -11.16 -14.06 -23.98
C VAL A 43 -9.72 -13.92 -24.48
N SER A 44 -8.78 -13.67 -23.57
CA SER A 44 -7.35 -13.57 -23.85
C SER A 44 -6.55 -14.14 -22.69
N PHE A 45 -5.95 -15.31 -22.93
CA PHE A 45 -5.09 -15.97 -21.95
C PHE A 45 -3.95 -15.05 -21.46
N VAL A 46 -3.37 -14.26 -22.37
CA VAL A 46 -2.29 -13.32 -22.05
C VAL A 46 -2.79 -12.23 -21.09
N LEU A 47 -3.93 -11.60 -21.35
CA LEU A 47 -4.45 -10.53 -20.49
C LEU A 47 -4.87 -11.05 -19.11
N GLY A 48 -5.51 -12.23 -19.05
CA GLY A 48 -5.85 -12.88 -17.78
C GLY A 48 -4.59 -13.22 -16.97
N GLY A 49 -3.56 -13.75 -17.63
CA GLY A 49 -2.26 -14.05 -17.01
C GLY A 49 -1.57 -12.79 -16.48
N LEU A 50 -1.58 -11.69 -17.23
CA LEU A 50 -1.05 -10.40 -16.78
C LEU A 50 -1.77 -9.87 -15.54
N GLY A 51 -3.08 -10.10 -15.41
CA GLY A 51 -3.85 -9.76 -14.21
C GLY A 51 -3.34 -10.49 -12.96
N LEU A 52 -3.11 -11.80 -13.06
CA LEU A 52 -2.57 -12.60 -11.96
C LEU A 52 -1.12 -12.22 -11.61
N VAL A 53 -0.29 -11.97 -12.63
CA VAL A 53 1.09 -11.51 -12.44
C VAL A 53 1.10 -10.15 -11.75
N ALA A 54 0.26 -9.21 -12.19
CA ALA A 54 0.11 -7.91 -11.55
C ALA A 54 -0.34 -8.03 -10.09
N PHE A 55 -1.24 -8.96 -9.77
CA PHE A 55 -1.65 -9.24 -8.40
C PHE A 55 -0.46 -9.70 -7.54
N VAL A 56 0.33 -10.67 -8.00
CA VAL A 56 1.51 -11.18 -7.25
C VAL A 56 2.59 -10.11 -7.08
N PHE A 57 2.89 -9.34 -8.14
CA PHE A 57 3.85 -8.23 -8.02
C PHE A 57 3.32 -7.12 -7.11
N GLY A 58 2.02 -6.86 -7.10
CA GLY A 58 1.38 -5.93 -6.16
C GLY A 58 1.52 -6.41 -4.71
N LEU A 59 1.30 -7.70 -4.44
CA LEU A 59 1.52 -8.28 -3.10
C LEU A 59 2.97 -8.13 -2.65
N ARG A 60 3.94 -8.37 -3.55
CA ARG A 60 5.37 -8.16 -3.25
C ARG A 60 5.65 -6.69 -2.93
N HIS A 61 5.18 -5.79 -3.78
CA HIS A 61 5.38 -4.34 -3.63
C HIS A 61 4.77 -3.80 -2.32
N GLY A 62 3.66 -4.38 -1.87
CA GLY A 62 3.06 -4.03 -0.57
C GLY A 62 3.98 -4.25 0.64
N VAL A 63 5.02 -5.08 0.50
CA VAL A 63 5.99 -5.42 1.57
C VAL A 63 7.30 -4.62 1.42
N ASP A 64 7.36 -3.64 0.52
CA ASP A 64 8.53 -2.78 0.39
C ASP A 64 8.76 -1.94 1.68
N ALA A 65 10.03 -1.61 1.92
CA ALA A 65 10.48 -1.03 3.18
C ALA A 65 9.87 0.36 3.47
N ASP A 66 9.50 1.10 2.43
CA ASP A 66 8.84 2.40 2.53
C ASP A 66 7.41 2.29 3.07
N HIS A 67 6.66 1.30 2.61
CA HIS A 67 5.32 1.01 3.13
C HIS A 67 5.37 0.61 4.60
N ILE A 68 6.29 -0.29 4.95
CA ILE A 68 6.47 -0.75 6.33
C ILE A 68 6.88 0.42 7.24
N ALA A 69 7.87 1.22 6.83
CA ALA A 69 8.35 2.35 7.63
C ALA A 69 7.26 3.43 7.82
N ALA A 70 6.49 3.74 6.78
CA ALA A 70 5.40 4.72 6.89
C ALA A 70 4.30 4.26 7.86
N ILE A 71 3.86 3.00 7.73
CA ILE A 71 2.83 2.43 8.60
C ILE A 71 3.33 2.34 10.06
N ASP A 72 4.56 1.89 10.29
CA ASP A 72 5.15 1.78 11.62
C ASP A 72 5.24 3.16 12.30
N ASN A 73 5.73 4.18 11.60
CA ASN A 73 5.92 5.52 12.18
C ASN A 73 4.60 6.16 12.60
N VAL A 74 3.57 6.06 11.75
CA VAL A 74 2.22 6.56 12.07
C VAL A 74 1.61 5.76 13.21
N THR A 75 1.79 4.43 13.22
CA THR A 75 1.31 3.54 14.28
C THR A 75 1.93 3.90 15.62
N ARG A 76 3.26 4.04 15.69
CA ARG A 76 3.99 4.47 16.89
C ARG A 76 3.54 5.84 17.37
N LYS A 77 3.41 6.80 16.45
CA LYS A 77 2.95 8.16 16.79
C LYS A 77 1.56 8.14 17.42
N LEU A 78 0.62 7.38 16.86
CA LEU A 78 -0.74 7.25 17.42
C LEU A 78 -0.74 6.56 18.79
N ILE A 79 0.11 5.55 18.99
CA ILE A 79 0.25 4.88 20.29
C ILE A 79 0.81 5.86 21.35
N GLN A 80 1.82 6.67 20.99
CA GLN A 80 2.35 7.72 21.88
C GLN A 80 1.29 8.76 22.26
N GLU A 81 0.34 9.04 21.38
CA GLU A 81 -0.82 9.90 21.65
C GLU A 81 -1.96 9.18 22.40
N GLY A 82 -1.79 7.91 22.79
CA GLY A 82 -2.80 7.11 23.48
C GLY A 82 -3.97 6.67 22.60
N LYS A 83 -3.84 6.73 21.27
CA LYS A 83 -4.88 6.35 20.29
C LYS A 83 -4.72 4.90 19.85
N THR A 84 -5.81 4.28 19.36
CA THR A 84 -5.80 2.90 18.83
C THR A 84 -5.56 2.88 17.30
N PRO A 85 -4.41 2.39 16.80
CA PRO A 85 -4.02 2.49 15.39
C PRO A 85 -4.59 1.38 14.50
N LEU A 86 -5.84 0.95 14.71
CA LEU A 86 -6.40 -0.26 14.07
C LEU A 86 -6.56 -0.18 12.54
N THR A 87 -6.62 1.03 11.96
CA THR A 87 -6.94 1.24 10.54
C THR A 87 -5.83 1.94 9.75
N VAL A 88 -4.65 2.13 10.34
CA VAL A 88 -3.53 2.88 9.71
C VAL A 88 -3.14 2.24 8.37
N GLY A 89 -2.90 0.92 8.36
CA GLY A 89 -2.52 0.21 7.14
C GLY A 89 -3.57 0.27 6.03
N THR A 90 -4.85 0.20 6.37
CA THR A 90 -5.95 0.30 5.40
C THR A 90 -5.98 1.66 4.71
N TRP A 91 -5.88 2.75 5.49
CA TRP A 91 -5.87 4.11 4.92
C TRP A 91 -4.60 4.41 4.15
N PHE A 92 -3.45 3.90 4.61
CA PHE A 92 -2.19 3.97 3.87
C PHE A 92 -2.32 3.30 2.50
N SER A 93 -2.79 2.05 2.46
CA SER A 93 -2.98 1.29 1.22
C SER A 93 -3.97 1.95 0.26
N LEU A 94 -5.11 2.47 0.76
CA LEU A 94 -6.09 3.20 -0.06
C LEU A 94 -5.52 4.48 -0.67
N GLY A 95 -4.83 5.29 0.15
CA GLY A 95 -4.21 6.54 -0.31
C GLY A 95 -3.12 6.28 -1.35
N HIS A 96 -2.19 5.36 -1.05
CA HIS A 96 -1.11 4.99 -1.97
C HIS A 96 -1.66 4.43 -3.29
N SER A 97 -2.61 3.49 -3.21
CA SER A 97 -3.24 2.90 -4.41
C SER A 97 -3.93 3.95 -5.29
N THR A 98 -4.54 4.97 -4.68
CA THR A 98 -5.18 6.07 -5.43
C THR A 98 -4.14 6.83 -6.26
N VAL A 99 -3.00 7.18 -5.67
CA VAL A 99 -1.92 7.86 -6.38
C VAL A 99 -1.36 6.97 -7.50
N VAL A 100 -1.15 5.68 -7.23
CA VAL A 100 -0.66 4.72 -8.24
C VAL A 100 -1.62 4.61 -9.42
N VAL A 101 -2.93 4.47 -9.17
CA VAL A 101 -3.94 4.39 -10.24
C VAL A 101 -3.96 5.68 -11.07
N LEU A 102 -3.90 6.85 -10.42
CA LEU A 102 -3.82 8.13 -11.13
C LEU A 102 -2.55 8.26 -11.98
N MET A 103 -1.40 7.79 -11.46
CA MET A 103 -0.15 7.77 -12.22
C MET A 103 -0.23 6.82 -13.42
N ILE A 104 -0.83 5.63 -13.27
CA ILE A 104 -1.03 4.69 -14.38
C ILE A 104 -1.92 5.31 -15.46
N LEU A 105 -3.05 5.93 -15.07
CA LEU A 105 -3.94 6.62 -16.02
C LEU A 105 -3.22 7.76 -16.75
N GLY A 106 -2.47 8.58 -15.99
CA GLY A 106 -1.63 9.65 -16.55
C GLY A 106 -0.59 9.10 -17.51
N LEU A 107 0.07 8.00 -17.17
CA LEU A 107 1.04 7.33 -18.03
C LEU A 107 0.39 6.81 -19.32
N VAL A 108 -0.76 6.15 -19.25
CA VAL A 108 -1.49 5.66 -20.44
C VAL A 108 -1.81 6.81 -21.39
N ILE A 109 -2.29 7.95 -20.86
CA ILE A 109 -2.55 9.16 -21.65
C ILE A 109 -1.24 9.70 -22.24
N ALA A 110 -0.20 9.84 -21.43
CA ALA A 110 1.10 10.37 -21.86
C ALA A 110 1.78 9.48 -22.92
N THR A 111 1.69 8.15 -22.83
CA THR A 111 2.22 7.23 -23.85
C THR A 111 1.51 7.36 -25.18
N LYS A 112 0.24 7.76 -25.21
CA LYS A 112 -0.50 8.04 -26.45
C LYS A 112 -0.11 9.38 -27.09
N SER A 113 0.53 10.30 -26.36
CA SER A 113 0.72 11.70 -26.79
C SER A 113 2.15 12.23 -26.76
N ILE A 114 3.05 11.73 -25.91
CA ILE A 114 4.31 12.40 -25.51
C ILE A 114 5.53 11.47 -25.55
N VAL A 115 5.39 10.19 -25.19
CA VAL A 115 6.54 9.31 -24.90
C VAL A 115 7.45 9.04 -26.11
N GLN A 116 6.93 9.08 -27.35
CA GLN A 116 7.79 8.94 -28.54
C GLN A 116 8.71 10.15 -28.77
N ALA A 117 8.44 11.30 -28.16
CA ALA A 117 9.16 12.55 -28.44
C ALA A 117 10.26 12.90 -27.41
N MET A 118 10.28 12.29 -26.21
CA MET A 118 11.18 12.71 -25.12
C MET A 118 11.74 11.55 -24.27
N PRO A 119 12.72 10.78 -24.79
CA PRO A 119 13.40 9.71 -24.03
C PRO A 119 14.12 10.22 -22.76
N PHE A 120 14.52 11.50 -22.73
CA PHE A 120 15.10 12.14 -21.54
C PHE A 120 14.18 12.07 -20.30
N LEU A 121 12.86 12.12 -20.49
CA LEU A 121 11.89 12.16 -19.39
C LEU A 121 11.86 10.83 -18.61
N GLN A 122 12.10 9.70 -19.29
CA GLN A 122 12.18 8.38 -18.64
C GLN A 122 13.41 8.26 -17.74
N VAL A 123 14.57 8.69 -18.23
CA VAL A 123 15.84 8.62 -17.47
C VAL A 123 15.81 9.59 -16.29
N ALA A 124 15.40 10.84 -16.52
CA ALA A 124 15.31 11.85 -15.47
C ALA A 124 14.27 11.46 -14.40
N GLY A 125 13.10 10.93 -14.82
CA GLY A 125 12.05 10.48 -13.90
C GLY A 125 12.50 9.33 -13.01
N ALA A 126 13.21 8.34 -13.56
CA ALA A 126 13.76 7.23 -12.78
C ALA A 126 14.79 7.73 -11.75
N LEU A 127 15.75 8.56 -12.18
CA LEU A 127 16.79 9.09 -11.30
C LEU A 127 16.21 9.96 -10.18
N LEU A 128 15.31 10.88 -10.51
CA LEU A 128 14.65 11.74 -9.53
C LEU A 128 13.81 10.92 -8.55
N GLY A 129 13.01 9.97 -9.05
CA GLY A 129 12.20 9.08 -8.22
C GLY A 129 13.06 8.29 -7.23
N THR A 130 14.11 7.62 -7.69
CA THR A 130 15.00 6.85 -6.82
C THR A 130 15.73 7.74 -5.81
N THR A 131 16.17 8.93 -6.22
CA THR A 131 16.88 9.85 -5.31
C THR A 131 15.97 10.40 -4.23
N VAL A 132 14.78 10.90 -4.60
CA VAL A 132 13.82 11.47 -3.64
C VAL A 132 13.31 10.39 -2.69
N SER A 133 12.93 9.21 -3.21
CA SER A 133 12.49 8.09 -2.37
C SER A 133 13.61 7.58 -1.46
N GLY A 134 14.84 7.47 -1.97
CA GLY A 134 16.00 7.06 -1.17
C GLY A 134 16.27 8.00 0.00
N VAL A 135 16.31 9.31 -0.26
CA VAL A 135 16.50 10.33 0.80
C VAL A 135 15.36 10.28 1.82
N PHE A 136 14.11 10.19 1.36
CA PHE A 136 12.95 10.07 2.24
C PHE A 136 13.04 8.85 3.17
N LEU A 137 13.45 7.69 2.66
CA LEU A 137 13.62 6.48 3.46
C LEU A 137 14.73 6.61 4.50
N TRP A 138 15.86 7.23 4.13
CA TRP A 138 16.93 7.53 5.07
C TRP A 138 16.45 8.44 6.20
N LEU A 139 15.67 9.47 5.90
CA LEU A 139 15.10 10.36 6.91
C LEU A 139 14.13 9.62 7.85
N MET A 140 13.22 8.81 7.31
CA MET A 140 12.29 8.01 8.10
C MET A 140 13.02 7.01 9.00
N GLY A 141 14.07 6.36 8.50
CA GLY A 141 14.92 5.47 9.28
C GLY A 141 15.64 6.20 10.42
N LEU A 142 16.18 7.40 10.16
CA LEU A 142 16.82 8.22 11.20
C LEU A 142 15.83 8.70 12.26
N MET A 143 14.63 9.11 11.86
CA MET A 143 13.57 9.47 12.82
C MET A 143 13.22 8.30 13.74
N ASN A 144 13.21 7.07 13.23
CA ASN A 144 12.94 5.88 14.04
C ASN A 144 13.98 5.63 15.13
N LEU A 145 15.23 6.03 14.93
CA LEU A 145 16.27 5.92 15.96
C LEU A 145 16.02 6.85 17.16
N THR A 146 15.35 7.99 16.94
CA THR A 146 15.05 8.97 18.00
C THR A 146 13.74 8.68 18.75
N ILE A 147 12.88 7.84 18.18
CA ILE A 147 11.55 7.49 18.70
C ILE A 147 11.60 6.23 19.60
N VAL A 148 12.74 5.52 19.62
CA VAL A 148 13.03 4.38 20.53
C VAL A 148 12.94 4.81 21.99
#